data_AF-G8RGV8-F1
#
_entry.id   AF-G8RGV8-F1
#
_cell.length_a   1.000
_cell.length_b   1.000
_cell.length_c   1.000
_cell.angle_alpha   90.00
_cell.angle_beta   90.00
_cell.angle_gamma   90.00
#
_symmetry.space_group_name_H-M   'P 1'
#
loop_
_entity.id
_entity.type
_entity.pdbx_description
1 polymer ?
#
loop_
_entity_poly.entity_id
_entity_poly.type
_entity_poly.pdbx_seq_one_letter_code
_entity_poly.pdbx_strand_id
1 'polypeptide(L)'
;MSVTVDLRDANAKDADPVMIRDYGNHALLLELRDTEEVLAWSAAIREAELPGVLDIVPASRTVLVKVAGAGYQAPTRQRLAKLAVASGTAAATSPADARADVEIEVVYDGPDLDEVARLTGMTAEEVVATHTGTLWRVGFGGFAPGFAYLVGGDSRLEVPRRAEPRTKVPAGSVGLAGEFSGVYPRESPGGWQLIGRISADQAALWDVSRDPPALLVPGMWVQFRGVQS
;
A
#
# COMPACT_ATOMS: atom_id res chain seq x y z
N MET A 1 -42.18 -26.14 -30.15
CA MET A 1 -40.82 -25.57 -30.13
C MET A 1 -40.80 -24.46 -29.10
N SER A 2 -40.27 -24.72 -27.90
CA SER A 2 -40.05 -23.69 -26.89
C SER A 2 -38.57 -23.74 -26.55
N VAL A 3 -37.83 -22.71 -26.95
CA VAL A 3 -36.43 -22.51 -26.59
C VAL A 3 -36.43 -21.74 -25.28
N THR A 4 -36.20 -22.44 -24.18
CA THR A 4 -35.87 -21.78 -22.91
C THR A 4 -34.36 -21.60 -22.88
N VAL A 5 -33.89 -20.37 -23.06
CA VAL A 5 -32.47 -20.01 -22.93
C VAL A 5 -32.18 -19.89 -21.44
N ASP A 6 -31.40 -20.86 -20.93
CA ASP A 6 -30.78 -20.83 -19.61
C ASP A 6 -29.64 -19.79 -19.65
N LEU A 7 -29.93 -18.55 -19.24
CA LEU A 7 -28.92 -17.53 -18.98
C LEU A 7 -28.20 -17.91 -17.68
N ARG A 8 -27.19 -18.76 -17.80
CA ARG A 8 -26.20 -18.96 -16.75
C ARG A 8 -25.31 -17.73 -16.72
N ASP A 9 -25.42 -16.95 -15.67
CA ASP A 9 -24.43 -15.95 -15.27
C ASP A 9 -23.06 -16.65 -15.12
N ALA A 10 -22.25 -16.52 -16.16
CA ALA A 10 -20.91 -17.06 -16.24
C ALA A 10 -19.90 -16.06 -15.64
N ASN A 11 -20.06 -15.66 -14.37
CA ASN A 11 -19.08 -14.74 -13.77
C ASN A 11 -18.83 -14.86 -12.25
N ALA A 12 -19.12 -16.00 -11.61
CA ALA A 12 -18.93 -16.16 -10.17
C ALA A 12 -18.11 -17.41 -9.77
N LYS A 13 -17.10 -17.82 -10.57
CA LYS A 13 -16.51 -19.17 -10.41
C LYS A 13 -15.03 -19.35 -10.11
N ASP A 14 -14.17 -18.33 -10.00
CA ASP A 14 -12.74 -18.57 -9.69
C ASP A 14 -12.15 -17.53 -8.72
N ALA A 15 -12.74 -17.38 -7.53
CA ALA A 15 -12.02 -16.81 -6.40
C ALA A 15 -11.76 -17.93 -5.40
N ASP A 16 -10.50 -18.30 -5.22
CA ASP A 16 -10.11 -19.19 -4.12
C ASP A 16 -10.65 -18.62 -2.80
N PRO A 17 -11.18 -19.46 -1.90
CA PRO A 17 -11.71 -18.98 -0.64
C PRO A 17 -10.60 -18.29 0.17
N VAL A 18 -10.83 -17.05 0.60
CA VAL A 18 -9.88 -16.30 1.43
C VAL A 18 -9.55 -17.09 2.68
N MET A 19 -8.25 -17.27 2.92
CA MET A 19 -7.78 -17.99 4.09
C MET A 19 -7.83 -17.08 5.30
N ILE A 20 -8.61 -17.47 6.31
CA ILE A 20 -8.77 -16.73 7.57
C ILE A 20 -8.15 -17.54 8.70
N ARG A 21 -7.10 -17.03 9.33
CA ARG A 21 -6.43 -17.66 10.48
C ARG A 21 -6.79 -16.96 11.77
N ASP A 22 -6.77 -17.71 12.87
CA ASP A 22 -6.80 -17.09 14.20
C ASP A 22 -5.44 -16.44 14.48
N TYR A 23 -5.47 -15.19 14.95
CA TYR A 23 -4.29 -14.48 15.43
C TYR A 23 -4.45 -14.26 16.94
N GLY A 24 -4.02 -15.26 17.71
CA GLY A 24 -4.42 -15.38 19.11
C GLY A 24 -5.93 -15.55 19.25
N ASN A 25 -6.50 -15.07 20.35
CA ASN A 25 -7.94 -15.14 20.65
C ASN A 25 -8.67 -13.79 20.53
N HIS A 26 -8.03 -12.75 19.98
CA HIS A 26 -8.61 -11.39 19.85
C HIS A 26 -8.41 -10.80 18.45
N ALA A 27 -8.02 -11.61 17.46
CA ALA A 27 -7.88 -11.15 16.09
C ALA A 27 -8.01 -12.29 15.08
N LEU A 28 -8.26 -11.91 13.84
CA LEU A 28 -8.25 -12.77 12.66
C LEU A 28 -7.27 -12.20 11.64
N LEU A 29 -6.50 -13.08 10.98
CA LEU A 29 -5.59 -12.71 9.91
C LEU A 29 -6.11 -13.28 8.59
N LEU A 30 -6.44 -12.40 7.66
CA LEU A 30 -6.80 -12.77 6.29
C LEU A 30 -5.51 -12.83 5.46
N GLU A 31 -5.32 -13.91 4.70
CA GLU A 31 -4.26 -14.05 3.69
C GLU A 31 -4.85 -13.86 2.30
N LEU A 32 -4.22 -12.98 1.51
CA LEU A 32 -4.72 -12.49 0.23
C LEU A 32 -3.62 -12.60 -0.84
N ARG A 33 -3.99 -12.67 -2.13
CA ARG A 33 -3.04 -12.98 -3.21
C ARG A 33 -2.13 -11.80 -3.52
N ASP A 34 -2.68 -10.58 -3.47
CA ASP A 34 -1.98 -9.35 -3.83
C ASP A 34 -2.42 -8.13 -3.00
N THR A 35 -1.74 -7.00 -3.19
CA THR A 35 -2.06 -5.76 -2.48
C THR A 35 -3.40 -5.18 -2.94
N GLU A 36 -3.84 -5.43 -4.17
CA GLU A 36 -5.14 -4.94 -4.65
C GLU A 36 -6.28 -5.58 -3.84
N GLU A 37 -6.20 -6.90 -3.61
CA GLU A 37 -7.13 -7.61 -2.74
C GLU A 37 -7.07 -7.11 -1.30
N VAL A 38 -5.88 -6.85 -0.74
CA VAL A 38 -5.76 -6.26 0.60
C VAL A 38 -6.58 -4.99 0.72
N LEU A 39 -6.47 -4.10 -0.27
CA LEU A 39 -7.16 -2.82 -0.26
C LEU A 39 -8.67 -3.00 -0.44
N ALA A 40 -9.09 -3.88 -1.36
CA ALA A 40 -10.50 -4.19 -1.56
C ALA A 40 -11.15 -4.80 -0.31
N TRP A 41 -10.49 -5.79 0.31
CA TRP A 41 -10.96 -6.38 1.56
C TRP A 41 -10.97 -5.37 2.70
N SER A 42 -9.94 -4.53 2.82
CA SER A 42 -9.91 -3.50 3.88
C SER A 42 -11.05 -2.51 3.75
N ALA A 43 -11.39 -2.08 2.53
CA ALA A 43 -12.54 -1.22 2.27
C ALA A 43 -13.86 -1.93 2.63
N ALA A 44 -14.07 -3.15 2.13
CA ALA A 44 -15.28 -3.92 2.38
C ALA A 44 -15.50 -4.20 3.88
N ILE A 45 -14.44 -4.51 4.65
CA ILE A 45 -14.54 -4.76 6.09
C ILE A 45 -14.87 -3.46 6.85
N ARG A 46 -14.33 -2.31 6.42
CA ARG A 46 -14.67 -1.00 6.99
C ARG A 46 -16.15 -0.67 6.76
N GLU A 47 -16.61 -0.83 5.53
CA GLU A 47 -18.00 -0.57 5.14
C GLU A 47 -19.00 -1.52 5.81
N ALA A 48 -18.59 -2.75 6.11
CA ALA A 48 -19.44 -3.73 6.76
C ALA A 48 -19.71 -3.45 8.25
N GLU A 49 -18.97 -2.51 8.87
CA GLU A 49 -19.12 -2.09 10.27
C GLU A 49 -19.34 -3.26 11.24
N LEU A 50 -18.51 -4.30 11.11
CA LEU A 50 -18.72 -5.57 11.80
C LEU A 50 -18.69 -5.40 13.33
N PRO A 51 -19.68 -5.93 14.07
CA PRO A 51 -19.75 -5.74 15.52
C PRO A 51 -18.51 -6.25 16.25
N GLY A 52 -17.95 -5.39 17.10
CA GLY A 52 -16.79 -5.69 17.93
C GLY A 52 -15.45 -5.65 17.20
N VAL A 53 -15.40 -5.27 15.92
CA VAL A 53 -14.12 -4.93 15.26
C VAL A 53 -13.60 -3.62 15.84
N LEU A 54 -12.37 -3.67 16.33
CA LEU A 54 -11.67 -2.51 16.91
C LEU A 54 -10.78 -1.79 15.90
N ASP A 55 -10.16 -2.55 15.00
CA ASP A 55 -9.20 -2.01 14.05
C ASP A 55 -9.02 -2.96 12.87
N ILE A 56 -8.65 -2.39 11.71
CA ILE A 56 -8.43 -3.09 10.45
C ILE A 56 -7.06 -2.65 9.94
N VAL A 57 -6.10 -3.56 10.00
CA VAL A 57 -4.69 -3.29 9.74
C VAL A 57 -4.26 -3.99 8.45
N PRO A 58 -4.33 -3.33 7.29
CA PRO A 58 -3.78 -3.84 6.04
C PRO A 58 -2.25 -3.91 6.06
N ALA A 59 -1.71 -4.90 5.34
CA ALA A 59 -0.29 -5.07 5.06
C ALA A 59 -0.11 -5.57 3.61
N SER A 60 1.09 -5.97 3.20
CA SER A 60 1.37 -6.28 1.78
C SER A 60 0.50 -7.39 1.16
N ARG A 61 0.15 -8.42 1.95
CA ARG A 61 -0.61 -9.61 1.51
C ARG A 61 -1.60 -10.10 2.56
N THR A 62 -1.84 -9.31 3.59
CA THR A 62 -2.71 -9.69 4.70
C THR A 62 -3.53 -8.52 5.21
N VAL A 63 -4.65 -8.84 5.84
CA VAL A 63 -5.43 -7.88 6.66
C VAL A 63 -5.60 -8.49 8.05
N LEU A 64 -5.12 -7.79 9.07
CA LEU A 64 -5.37 -8.15 10.46
C LEU A 64 -6.63 -7.42 10.94
N VAL A 65 -7.64 -8.18 11.36
CA VAL A 65 -8.87 -7.66 11.95
C VAL A 65 -8.80 -7.89 13.46
N LYS A 66 -8.66 -6.81 14.23
CA LYS A 66 -8.65 -6.85 15.69
C LYS A 66 -10.08 -6.78 16.21
N VAL A 67 -10.41 -7.60 17.20
CA VAL A 67 -11.74 -7.64 17.81
C VAL A 67 -11.70 -7.38 19.33
N ALA A 68 -12.80 -6.89 19.88
CA ALA A 68 -12.91 -6.41 21.25
C ALA A 68 -12.81 -7.50 22.33
N GLY A 69 -12.95 -8.76 21.94
CA GLY A 69 -12.99 -9.89 22.88
C GLY A 69 -13.03 -11.22 22.14
N ALA A 70 -12.64 -12.30 22.82
CA ALA A 70 -12.68 -13.65 22.25
C ALA A 70 -14.07 -14.08 21.76
N GLY A 71 -15.15 -13.59 22.40
CA GLY A 71 -16.53 -13.85 21.97
C GLY A 71 -16.88 -13.31 20.58
N TYR A 72 -16.10 -12.36 20.06
CA TYR A 72 -16.31 -11.78 18.72
C TYR A 72 -15.56 -12.54 17.61
N GLN A 73 -14.61 -13.41 17.93
CA GLN A 73 -13.75 -14.04 16.92
C GLN A 73 -14.53 -14.96 15.96
N ALA A 74 -15.28 -15.92 16.48
CA ALA A 74 -16.06 -16.84 15.65
C ALA A 74 -17.20 -16.15 14.86
N PRO A 75 -18.00 -15.24 15.46
CA PRO A 75 -18.99 -14.47 14.70
C PRO A 75 -18.37 -13.60 13.60
N THR A 76 -17.23 -12.95 13.86
CA THR A 76 -16.53 -12.12 12.87
C THR A 76 -16.03 -12.98 11.72
N ARG A 77 -15.41 -14.13 12.00
CA ARG A 77 -14.99 -15.11 10.99
C ARG A 77 -16.15 -15.52 10.08
N GLN A 78 -17.31 -15.84 10.66
CA GLN A 78 -18.49 -16.25 9.89
C GLN A 78 -19.00 -15.13 8.98
N ARG A 79 -18.95 -13.88 9.44
CA ARG A 79 -19.35 -12.71 8.64
C ARG A 79 -18.35 -12.44 7.51
N LEU A 80 -17.05 -12.47 7.81
CA LEU A 80 -15.98 -12.30 6.82
C LEU A 80 -16.05 -13.35 5.70
N ALA A 81 -16.29 -14.62 6.04
CA ALA A 81 -16.44 -15.69 5.05
C ALA A 81 -17.65 -15.52 4.11
N LYS A 82 -18.61 -14.64 4.46
CA LYS A 82 -19.80 -14.32 3.66
C LYS A 82 -19.74 -12.92 3.06
N LEU A 83 -18.71 -12.14 3.36
CA LEU A 83 -18.59 -10.77 2.92
C LEU A 83 -18.35 -10.77 1.40
N ALA A 84 -19.23 -10.10 0.68
CA ALA A 84 -19.03 -9.88 -0.76
C ALA A 84 -17.97 -8.79 -0.92
N VAL A 85 -16.85 -9.14 -1.54
CA VAL A 85 -15.82 -8.18 -1.94
C VAL A 85 -15.87 -8.09 -3.46
N ALA A 86 -15.97 -6.87 -3.97
CA ALA A 86 -15.92 -6.65 -5.41
C ALA A 86 -14.53 -7.11 -5.90
N SER A 87 -14.49 -8.27 -6.55
CA SER A 87 -13.31 -8.75 -7.26
C SER A 87 -13.18 -7.93 -8.53
N GLY A 88 -12.19 -7.04 -8.54
CA GLY A 88 -11.90 -6.16 -9.68
C GLY A 88 -12.11 -4.71 -9.30
N THR A 89 -10.99 -3.97 -9.26
CA THR A 89 -10.92 -2.53 -9.04
C THR A 89 -11.48 -2.11 -7.68
N ALA A 90 -10.61 -2.09 -6.67
CA ALA A 90 -10.83 -1.18 -5.54
C ALA A 90 -11.20 0.21 -6.14
N ALA A 91 -12.43 0.61 -5.87
CA ALA A 91 -13.22 1.60 -6.57
C ALA A 91 -12.47 2.84 -7.14
N ALA A 92 -12.73 3.07 -8.43
CA ALA A 92 -13.15 4.37 -8.98
C ALA A 92 -12.14 5.54 -9.08
N THR A 93 -10.92 5.27 -9.52
CA THR A 93 -10.24 6.20 -10.44
C THR A 93 -9.23 5.41 -11.26
N SER A 94 -9.47 5.27 -12.57
CA SER A 94 -8.37 4.94 -13.46
C SER A 94 -7.27 5.98 -13.23
N PRO A 95 -5.98 5.62 -13.23
CA PRO A 95 -4.88 6.59 -13.06
C PRO A 95 -5.01 7.80 -14.00
N ALA A 96 -5.69 7.62 -15.14
CA ALA A 96 -5.99 8.66 -16.13
C ALA A 96 -6.85 9.83 -15.61
N ASP A 97 -7.73 9.62 -14.61
CA ASP A 97 -8.59 10.67 -14.06
C ASP A 97 -8.21 11.09 -12.63
N ALA A 98 -7.25 10.36 -12.01
CA ALA A 98 -6.78 10.67 -10.66
C ALA A 98 -5.95 11.95 -10.67
N ARG A 99 -6.16 12.80 -9.65
CA ARG A 99 -5.29 13.95 -9.35
C ARG A 99 -4.48 13.63 -8.11
N ALA A 100 -3.28 14.19 -8.04
CA ALA A 100 -2.48 14.09 -6.82
C ALA A 100 -3.19 14.80 -5.67
N ASP A 101 -3.42 14.09 -4.57
CA ASP A 101 -3.86 14.70 -3.30
C ASP A 101 -2.71 15.42 -2.61
N VAL A 102 -1.47 14.97 -2.86
CA VAL A 102 -0.24 15.56 -2.31
C VAL A 102 0.92 15.44 -3.30
N GLU A 103 1.72 16.50 -3.38
CA GLU A 103 3.01 16.50 -4.08
C GLU A 103 4.15 16.38 -3.06
N ILE A 104 5.12 15.50 -3.35
CA ILE A 104 6.34 15.34 -2.56
C ILE A 104 7.54 15.75 -3.42
N GLU A 105 8.23 16.81 -3.00
CA GLU A 105 9.45 17.28 -3.61
C GLU A 105 10.64 16.43 -3.17
N VAL A 106 11.42 15.95 -4.12
CA VAL A 106 12.53 15.02 -3.91
C VAL A 106 13.79 15.51 -4.60
N VAL A 107 14.88 15.57 -3.85
CA VAL A 107 16.23 15.63 -4.38
C VAL A 107 16.67 14.19 -4.65
N TYR A 108 16.89 13.84 -5.92
CA TYR A 108 17.27 12.50 -6.35
C TYR A 108 18.78 12.29 -6.27
N ASP A 109 19.30 12.32 -5.04
CA ASP A 109 20.72 12.13 -4.69
C ASP A 109 20.95 10.81 -3.91
N GLY A 110 20.03 9.85 -4.04
CA GLY A 110 20.04 8.63 -3.25
C GLY A 110 21.23 7.71 -3.56
N PRO A 111 21.81 7.06 -2.53
CA PRO A 111 23.02 6.24 -2.71
C PRO A 111 22.80 4.96 -3.53
N ASP A 112 21.54 4.56 -3.76
CA ASP A 112 21.20 3.38 -4.56
C ASP A 112 20.60 3.75 -5.92
N LEU A 113 20.56 5.03 -6.31
CA LEU A 113 19.95 5.45 -7.58
C LEU A 113 20.59 4.75 -8.79
N ASP A 114 21.93 4.73 -8.84
CA ASP A 114 22.68 4.04 -9.91
C ASP A 114 22.48 2.52 -9.87
N GLU A 115 22.33 1.95 -8.68
CA GLU A 115 22.08 0.51 -8.51
C GLU A 115 20.67 0.15 -8.97
N VAL A 116 19.66 0.98 -8.67
CA VAL A 116 18.30 0.84 -9.18
C VAL A 116 18.29 0.94 -10.70
N ALA A 117 19.00 1.92 -11.27
CA ALA A 117 19.17 2.05 -12.72
C ALA A 117 19.74 0.76 -13.33
N ARG A 118 20.81 0.21 -12.74
CA ARG A 118 21.40 -1.06 -13.17
C ARG A 118 20.45 -2.26 -13.05
N LEU A 119 19.68 -2.36 -11.97
CA LEU A 119 18.74 -3.46 -11.72
C LEU A 119 17.54 -3.43 -12.68
N THR A 120 17.11 -2.24 -13.07
CA THR A 120 15.96 -2.01 -13.96
C THR A 120 16.33 -1.93 -15.43
N GLY A 121 17.63 -1.81 -15.75
CA GLY A 121 18.12 -1.64 -17.12
C GLY A 121 17.86 -0.23 -17.67
N MET A 122 17.73 0.76 -16.79
CA MET A 122 17.44 2.16 -17.09
C MET A 122 18.67 3.02 -16.80
N THR A 123 18.68 4.29 -17.25
CA THR A 123 19.59 5.30 -16.70
C THR A 123 19.05 5.89 -15.40
N ALA A 124 19.90 6.57 -14.63
CA ALA A 124 19.46 7.28 -13.43
C ALA A 124 18.37 8.32 -13.76
N GLU A 125 18.51 9.05 -14.86
CA GLU A 125 17.51 10.02 -15.33
C GLU A 125 16.18 9.35 -15.69
N GLU A 126 16.23 8.18 -16.32
CA GLU A 126 15.03 7.40 -16.65
C GLU A 126 14.32 6.89 -15.38
N VAL A 127 15.07 6.45 -14.37
CA VAL A 127 14.51 6.06 -13.06
C VAL A 127 13.80 7.24 -12.42
N VAL A 128 14.43 8.42 -12.39
CA VAL A 128 13.82 9.65 -11.87
C VAL A 128 12.56 9.99 -12.65
N ALA A 129 12.64 10.07 -13.98
CA ALA A 129 11.51 10.41 -14.85
C ALA A 129 10.35 9.44 -14.67
N THR A 130 10.63 8.15 -14.48
CA THR A 130 9.62 7.12 -14.26
C THR A 130 8.98 7.25 -12.88
N HIS A 131 9.78 7.49 -11.83
CA HIS A 131 9.25 7.66 -10.47
C HIS A 131 8.38 8.92 -10.34
N THR A 132 8.76 10.00 -11.01
CA THR A 132 7.98 11.25 -11.07
C THR A 132 6.89 11.24 -12.13
N GLY A 133 6.87 10.27 -13.04
CA GLY A 133 5.95 10.23 -14.19
C GLY A 133 4.62 9.53 -13.90
N THR A 134 4.48 8.91 -12.72
CA THR A 134 3.31 8.11 -12.35
C THR A 134 2.81 8.49 -10.97
N LEU A 135 1.48 8.51 -10.81
CA LEU A 135 0.84 8.66 -9.52
C LEU A 135 1.01 7.38 -8.69
N TRP A 136 1.33 7.57 -7.42
CA TRP A 136 1.42 6.50 -6.45
C TRP A 136 0.23 6.55 -5.50
N ARG A 137 -0.40 5.42 -5.20
CA ARG A 137 -1.48 5.35 -4.21
C ARG A 137 -0.93 4.95 -2.85
N VAL A 138 -1.33 5.63 -1.79
CA VAL A 138 -1.08 5.17 -0.43
C VAL A 138 -1.89 3.89 -0.19
N GLY A 139 -1.23 2.74 -0.16
CA GLY A 139 -1.87 1.47 0.12
C GLY A 139 -2.20 1.34 1.59
N PHE A 140 -1.18 1.35 2.44
CA PHE A 140 -1.34 1.21 3.89
C PHE A 140 -0.21 1.90 4.65
N GLY A 141 -0.52 2.32 5.88
CA GLY A 141 0.48 2.77 6.85
C GLY A 141 1.05 1.58 7.63
N GLY A 142 2.30 1.66 8.07
CA GLY A 142 2.95 0.60 8.84
C GLY A 142 4.40 0.94 9.14
N PHE A 143 5.18 0.00 9.69
CA PHE A 143 6.61 0.16 10.04
C PHE A 143 6.91 1.22 11.11
N ALA A 144 6.56 2.48 10.89
CA ALA A 144 6.72 3.59 11.82
C ALA A 144 5.59 4.62 11.62
N PRO A 145 5.26 5.44 12.64
CA PRO A 145 4.29 6.53 12.47
C PRO A 145 4.66 7.45 11.30
N GLY A 146 3.74 7.61 10.36
CA GLY A 146 3.92 8.41 9.13
C GLY A 146 4.61 7.69 7.97
N PHE A 147 5.05 6.44 8.13
CA PHE A 147 5.55 5.65 7.00
C PHE A 147 4.35 5.04 6.24
N ALA A 148 4.33 5.27 4.94
CA ALA A 148 3.31 4.80 4.03
C ALA A 148 3.93 3.92 2.95
N TYR A 149 3.30 2.77 2.69
CA TYR A 149 3.60 1.91 1.55
C TYR A 149 2.80 2.41 0.35
N LEU A 150 3.51 2.90 -0.66
CA LEU A 150 2.93 3.43 -1.88
C LEU A 150 2.92 2.35 -2.97
N VAL A 151 1.81 2.21 -3.70
CA VAL A 151 1.58 1.19 -4.73
C VAL A 151 1.04 1.81 -6.02
N GLY A 152 0.96 1.03 -7.09
CA GLY A 152 0.34 1.48 -8.35
C GLY A 152 1.21 2.42 -9.20
N GLY A 153 2.48 2.62 -8.81
CA GLY A 153 3.48 3.26 -9.64
C GLY A 153 3.85 2.43 -10.88
N ASP A 154 4.88 2.85 -11.60
CA ASP A 154 5.35 2.14 -12.79
C ASP A 154 6.11 0.85 -12.40
N SER A 155 5.65 -0.30 -12.93
CA SER A 155 6.23 -1.61 -12.63
C SER A 155 7.70 -1.76 -13.09
N ARG A 156 8.19 -0.87 -13.97
CA ARG A 156 9.61 -0.82 -14.35
C ARG A 156 10.53 -0.48 -13.16
N LEU A 157 9.98 0.11 -12.09
CA LEU A 157 10.71 0.44 -10.86
C LEU A 157 10.72 -0.69 -9.82
N GLU A 158 10.17 -1.86 -10.14
CA GLU A 158 10.20 -2.99 -9.23
C GLU A 158 11.64 -3.49 -9.04
N VAL A 159 12.17 -3.29 -7.83
CA VAL A 159 13.54 -3.69 -7.46
C VAL A 159 13.57 -4.47 -6.15
N PRO A 160 14.44 -5.48 -6.00
CA PRO A 160 14.55 -6.21 -4.76
C PRO A 160 15.02 -5.30 -3.61
N ARG A 161 14.69 -5.69 -2.38
CA ARG A 161 15.34 -5.12 -1.20
C ARG A 161 16.84 -5.39 -1.25
N ARG A 162 17.62 -4.55 -0.58
CA ARG A 162 19.05 -4.82 -0.33
C ARG A 162 19.20 -6.14 0.42
N ALA A 163 20.23 -6.90 0.07
CA ALA A 163 20.55 -8.15 0.74
C ALA A 163 20.81 -7.95 2.24
N GLU A 164 21.51 -6.88 2.58
CA GLU A 164 21.76 -6.46 3.97
C GLU A 164 21.09 -5.10 4.23
N PRO A 165 20.19 -4.99 5.22
CA PRO A 165 19.62 -3.72 5.63
C PRO A 165 20.69 -2.74 6.13
N ARG A 166 20.51 -1.46 5.83
CA ARG A 166 21.28 -0.40 6.50
C ARG A 166 20.88 -0.36 7.97
N THR A 167 21.86 -0.20 8.84
CA THR A 167 21.64 0.09 10.26
C THR A 167 21.01 1.47 10.45
N LYS A 168 21.24 2.38 9.49
CA LYS A 168 20.82 3.78 9.55
C LYS A 168 20.38 4.26 8.16
N VAL A 169 19.09 4.58 8.02
CA VAL A 169 18.49 5.30 6.89
C VAL A 169 18.05 6.67 7.41
N PRO A 170 18.49 7.78 6.80
CA PRO A 170 18.10 9.12 7.22
C PRO A 170 16.58 9.37 7.15
N ALA A 171 16.09 10.26 8.02
CA ALA A 171 14.74 10.79 7.88
C ALA A 171 14.59 11.52 6.53
N GLY A 172 13.43 11.37 5.90
CA GLY A 172 13.13 11.94 4.59
C GLY A 172 13.67 11.13 3.40
N SER A 173 14.41 10.04 3.62
CA SER A 173 14.86 9.19 2.51
C SER A 173 13.68 8.61 1.73
N VAL A 174 13.74 8.70 0.41
CA VAL A 174 12.80 8.10 -0.54
C VAL A 174 13.39 6.79 -1.04
N GLY A 175 12.61 5.71 -1.04
CA GLY A 175 13.11 4.43 -1.50
C GLY A 175 12.11 3.53 -2.19
N LEU A 176 12.65 2.46 -2.79
CA LEU A 176 11.93 1.43 -3.52
C LEU A 176 12.22 0.04 -2.93
N ALA A 177 11.20 -0.82 -2.91
CA ALA A 177 11.32 -2.24 -2.58
C ALA A 177 10.13 -3.07 -3.10
N GLY A 178 10.38 -4.01 -3.99
CA GLY A 178 9.33 -4.75 -4.69
C GLY A 178 8.43 -3.79 -5.47
N GLU A 179 7.12 -4.00 -5.38
CA GLU A 179 6.08 -3.12 -5.95
C GLU A 179 5.91 -1.77 -5.22
N PHE A 180 6.69 -1.52 -4.16
CA PHE A 180 6.46 -0.39 -3.26
C PHE A 180 7.46 0.77 -3.45
N SER A 181 6.93 1.99 -3.39
CA SER A 181 7.68 3.21 -3.03
C SER A 181 7.25 3.71 -1.64
N GLY A 182 7.99 4.65 -1.07
CA GLY A 182 7.80 5.09 0.31
C GLY A 182 8.88 6.05 0.78
N VAL A 183 8.53 6.82 1.81
CA VAL A 183 9.43 7.83 2.39
C VAL A 183 9.59 7.55 3.88
N TYR A 184 10.84 7.50 4.35
CA TYR A 184 11.19 7.23 5.74
C TYR A 184 10.87 8.46 6.60
N PRO A 185 9.90 8.43 7.55
CA PRO A 185 9.50 9.61 8.31
C PRO A 185 10.53 10.00 9.38
N ARG A 186 11.37 9.06 9.79
CA ARG A 186 12.39 9.21 10.83
C ARG A 186 13.58 8.34 10.50
N GLU A 187 14.69 8.62 11.17
CA GLU A 187 15.87 7.78 11.10
C GLU A 187 15.58 6.38 11.67
N SER A 188 15.85 5.35 10.88
CA SER A 188 15.60 3.94 11.27
C SER A 188 16.50 2.99 10.49
N PRO A 189 16.70 1.74 10.92
CA PRO A 189 17.25 0.71 10.04
C PRO A 189 16.30 0.44 8.87
N GLY A 190 16.82 0.07 7.70
CA GLY A 190 16.00 -0.11 6.50
C GLY A 190 16.74 -0.81 5.36
N GLY A 191 16.02 -1.67 4.63
CA GLY A 191 16.56 -2.47 3.53
C GLY A 191 16.07 -2.06 2.14
N TRP A 192 15.45 -0.90 2.01
CA TRP A 192 14.97 -0.40 0.71
C TRP A 192 16.13 0.22 -0.07
N GLN A 193 16.00 0.22 -1.39
CA GLN A 193 16.89 0.95 -2.29
C GLN A 193 16.56 2.44 -2.19
N LEU A 194 17.51 3.26 -1.76
CA LEU A 194 17.32 4.69 -1.53
C LEU A 194 17.68 5.47 -2.80
N ILE A 195 16.68 6.12 -3.40
CA ILE A 195 16.81 6.82 -4.69
C ILE A 195 16.85 8.36 -4.53
N GLY A 196 16.55 8.86 -3.35
CA GLY A 196 16.61 10.30 -3.04
C GLY A 196 16.21 10.61 -1.61
N ARG A 197 15.95 11.88 -1.37
CA ARG A 197 15.40 12.41 -0.12
C ARG A 197 14.42 13.53 -0.40
N ILE A 198 13.47 13.75 0.51
CA ILE A 198 12.58 14.91 0.40
C ILE A 198 13.36 16.23 0.49
N SER A 199 12.82 17.28 -0.13
CA SER A 199 13.38 18.64 -0.04
C SER A 199 13.35 19.16 1.40
N ALA A 200 14.20 20.13 1.73
CA ALA A 200 14.26 20.70 3.08
C ALA A 200 12.96 21.45 3.46
N ASP A 201 12.26 21.98 2.46
CA ASP A 201 11.00 22.71 2.61
C ASP A 201 9.76 21.78 2.59
N GLN A 202 9.95 20.48 2.39
CA GLN A 202 8.87 19.50 2.40
C GLN A 202 8.21 19.40 3.78
N ALA A 203 6.88 19.40 3.80
CA ALA A 203 6.11 19.16 5.01
C ALA A 203 6.46 17.80 5.65
N ALA A 204 6.55 17.76 6.98
CA ALA A 204 6.85 16.53 7.71
C ALA A 204 5.83 15.43 7.43
N LEU A 205 6.30 14.20 7.22
CA LEU A 205 5.43 13.03 7.00
C LEU A 205 4.59 12.68 8.23
N TRP A 206 5.07 13.04 9.42
CA TRP A 206 4.39 12.86 10.69
C TRP A 206 4.54 14.09 11.57
N ASP A 207 3.41 14.65 11.99
CA ASP A 207 3.33 15.74 12.96
C ASP A 207 2.17 15.47 13.91
N VAL A 208 2.45 15.29 15.20
CA VAL A 208 1.44 14.98 16.21
C VAL A 208 0.45 16.14 16.44
N SER A 209 0.81 17.35 16.03
CA SER A 209 -0.03 18.55 16.17
C SER A 209 -0.91 18.82 14.94
N ARG A 210 -0.69 18.09 13.83
CA ARG A 210 -1.50 18.17 12.61
C ARG A 210 -2.69 17.22 12.68
N ASP A 211 -3.81 17.57 12.03
CA ASP A 211 -4.96 16.69 11.83
C ASP A 211 -5.22 16.48 10.31
N PRO A 212 -5.05 15.27 9.76
CA PRO A 212 -4.51 14.08 10.43
C PRO A 212 -2.98 14.19 10.69
N PRO A 213 -2.44 13.49 11.71
CA PRO A 213 -1.02 13.56 12.03
C PRO A 213 -0.10 13.05 10.92
N ALA A 214 -0.53 12.01 10.21
CA ALA A 214 0.18 11.47 9.05
C ALA A 214 -0.15 12.31 7.81
N LEU A 215 0.89 12.71 7.06
CA LEU A 215 0.72 13.40 5.78
C LEU A 215 0.09 12.47 4.72
N LEU A 216 0.45 11.19 4.78
CA LEU A 216 0.05 10.17 3.82
C LEU A 216 -0.95 9.23 4.48
N VAL A 217 -2.20 9.30 4.04
CA VAL A 217 -3.32 8.49 4.56
C VAL A 217 -3.73 7.47 3.50
N PRO A 218 -4.04 6.20 3.87
CA PRO A 218 -4.50 5.19 2.93
C PRO A 218 -5.62 5.69 2.01
N GLY A 219 -5.46 5.42 0.71
CA GLY A 219 -6.37 5.87 -0.35
C GLY A 219 -5.90 7.13 -1.09
N MET A 220 -5.04 7.97 -0.51
CA MET A 220 -4.53 9.17 -1.18
C MET A 220 -3.64 8.85 -2.38
N TRP A 221 -3.64 9.73 -3.38
CA TRP A 221 -2.72 9.76 -4.51
C TRP A 221 -1.56 10.74 -4.26
N VAL A 222 -0.35 10.27 -4.49
CA VAL A 222 0.92 10.96 -4.26
C VAL A 222 1.61 11.14 -5.60
N GLN A 223 2.02 12.38 -5.89
CA GLN A 223 2.88 12.70 -7.01
C GLN A 223 4.26 13.07 -6.49
N PHE A 224 5.30 12.42 -7.00
CA PHE A 224 6.67 12.85 -6.74
C PHE A 224 7.10 13.88 -7.78
N ARG A 225 7.89 14.86 -7.33
CA ARG A 225 8.49 15.87 -8.19
C ARG A 225 9.97 16.02 -7.88
N GLY A 226 10.80 15.90 -8.92
CA GLY A 226 12.24 16.16 -8.81
C GLY A 226 12.52 17.64 -8.65
N VAL A 227 13.33 17.98 -7.64
CA VAL A 227 13.85 19.33 -7.41
C VAL A 227 15.38 19.31 -7.31
N GLN A 228 16.00 20.46 -7.55
CA GLN A 228 17.44 20.64 -7.32
C GLN A 228 17.69 20.87 -5.82
N SER A 229 18.90 20.53 -5.35
CA SER A 229 19.30 20.73 -3.94
C SER A 229 19.52 22.20 -3.58
#